data_AF-A0A3D3KSR9-F1
#
_entry.id   AF-A0A3D3KSR9-F1
#
_cell.length_a   1.000
_cell.length_b   1.000
_cell.length_c   1.000
_cell.angle_alpha   90.00
_cell.angle_beta   90.00
_cell.angle_gamma   90.00
#
_symmetry.space_group_name_H-M   'P 1'
#
loop_
_entity.id
_entity.type
_entity.pdbx_description
1 polymer ?
#
loop_
_entity_poly.entity_id
_entity_poly.type
_entity_poly.pdbx_seq_one_letter_code
_entity_poly.pdbx_strand_id
1 'polypeptide(L)'
;WMVYQGSVPKASAALGISQEALRDSRREVVRCAHVVRKAVAARSAGDPVTVGTLLGCLPVEGNEDGSWARALSVAVVRAGGFGKVTAASMAEVTGYSLNTCRQYVVEAHWLLQVARTVLEGVETA
;
A
#
# COMPACT_ATOMS: atom_id res chain seq x y z
N TRP A 1 -0.74 17.71 -11.34
CA TRP A 1 -1.85 18.45 -10.70
C TRP A 1 -1.88 19.94 -11.01
N MET A 2 -0.74 20.60 -11.27
CA MET A 2 -0.71 22.02 -11.64
C MET A 2 -1.47 22.35 -12.94
N VAL A 3 -1.47 21.45 -13.93
CA VAL A 3 -2.13 21.65 -15.24
C VAL A 3 -3.66 21.76 -15.15
N TYR A 4 -4.30 21.09 -14.19
CA TYR A 4 -5.77 21.04 -14.07
C TYR A 4 -6.30 21.63 -12.76
N GLN A 5 -5.45 22.30 -11.97
CA GLN A 5 -5.77 22.90 -10.66
C GLN A 5 -6.56 21.98 -9.72
N GLY A 6 -6.33 20.67 -9.84
CA GLY A 6 -7.02 19.65 -9.07
C GLY A 6 -8.48 19.36 -9.43
N SER A 7 -8.96 19.85 -10.56
CA SER A 7 -10.26 19.48 -11.11
C SER A 7 -10.23 18.07 -11.71
N VAL A 8 -10.79 17.09 -10.97
CA VAL A 8 -10.96 15.70 -11.44
C VAL A 8 -11.77 15.62 -12.75
N PRO A 9 -12.89 16.35 -12.93
CA PRO A 9 -13.64 16.31 -14.18
C PRO A 9 -12.83 16.80 -15.39
N LYS A 10 -12.11 17.93 -15.26
CA LYS A 10 -11.29 18.48 -16.37
C LYS A 10 -10.14 17.54 -16.75
N ALA A 11 -9.46 17.00 -15.74
CA ALA A 11 -8.37 16.05 -15.96
C ALA A 11 -8.86 14.73 -16.58
N SER A 12 -10.01 14.20 -16.12
CA SER A 12 -10.64 13.01 -16.68
C SER A 12 -11.01 13.20 -18.15
N ALA A 13 -11.63 14.33 -18.51
CA ALA A 13 -11.97 14.64 -19.89
C ALA A 13 -10.73 14.80 -20.79
N ALA A 14 -9.69 15.49 -20.31
CA ALA A 14 -8.47 15.72 -21.08
C ALA A 14 -7.64 14.44 -21.28
N LEU A 15 -7.67 13.50 -20.33
CA LEU A 15 -6.93 12.24 -20.38
C LEU A 15 -7.73 11.09 -21.02
N GLY A 16 -9.03 11.28 -21.29
CA GLY A 16 -9.88 10.24 -21.86
C GLY A 16 -10.13 9.04 -20.95
N ILE A 17 -10.06 9.23 -19.63
CA ILE A 17 -10.27 8.17 -18.62
C ILE A 17 -11.44 8.53 -17.69
N SER A 18 -12.05 7.53 -17.05
CA SER A 18 -13.14 7.78 -16.09
C SER A 18 -12.62 8.54 -14.85
N GLN A 19 -13.49 9.34 -14.22
CA GLN A 19 -13.13 10.05 -13.00
C GLN A 19 -12.79 9.08 -11.85
N GLU A 20 -13.41 7.91 -11.82
CA GLU A 20 -13.13 6.84 -10.86
C GLU A 20 -11.70 6.31 -11.05
N ALA A 21 -11.34 5.89 -12.27
CA ALA A 21 -9.99 5.42 -12.58
C ALA A 21 -8.93 6.49 -12.25
N LEU A 22 -9.22 7.76 -12.51
CA LEU A 22 -8.32 8.87 -12.15
C LEU A 22 -8.17 9.03 -10.63
N ARG A 23 -9.26 8.92 -9.86
CA ARG A 23 -9.20 8.94 -8.38
C ARG A 23 -8.43 7.74 -7.84
N ASP A 24 -8.60 6.57 -8.44
CA ASP A 24 -7.94 5.33 -8.03
C ASP A 24 -6.44 5.41 -8.30
N SER A 25 -6.05 5.82 -9.51
CA SER A 25 -4.65 6.08 -9.86
C SER A 25 -4.01 7.10 -8.92
N ARG A 26 -4.72 8.17 -8.58
CA ARG A 26 -4.23 9.15 -7.59
C ARG A 26 -4.01 8.52 -6.22
N ARG A 27 -4.99 7.74 -5.71
CA ARG A 27 -4.85 7.06 -4.40
C ARG A 27 -3.63 6.14 -4.42
N GLU A 28 -3.43 5.41 -5.51
CA GLU A 28 -2.30 4.51 -5.68
C GLU A 28 -0.96 5.24 -5.66
N VAL A 29 -0.80 6.31 -6.43
CA VAL A 29 0.41 7.13 -6.44
C VAL A 29 0.74 7.68 -5.04
N VAL A 30 -0.28 8.15 -4.31
CA VAL A 30 -0.09 8.65 -2.94
C VAL A 30 0.37 7.54 -1.99
N ARG A 31 -0.25 6.35 -2.07
CA ARG A 31 0.14 5.19 -1.25
C ARG A 31 1.57 4.74 -1.54
N CYS A 32 1.94 4.59 -2.82
CA CYS A 32 3.31 4.27 -3.21
C CYS A 32 4.30 5.32 -2.70
N ALA A 33 4.00 6.61 -2.85
CA ALA A 33 4.87 7.68 -2.37
C ALA A 33 5.10 7.60 -0.85
N HIS A 34 4.07 7.28 -0.06
CA HIS A 34 4.19 7.05 1.38
C HIS A 34 5.09 5.85 1.69
N VAL A 35 4.90 4.74 0.99
CA VAL A 35 5.68 3.52 1.16
C VAL A 35 7.15 3.76 0.80
N VAL A 36 7.42 4.36 -0.36
CA VAL A 36 8.77 4.71 -0.81
C VAL A 36 9.46 5.59 0.21
N ARG A 37 8.80 6.65 0.70
CA ARG A 37 9.37 7.55 1.71
C ARG A 37 9.79 6.80 2.98
N LYS A 38 8.94 5.91 3.49
CA LYS A 38 9.25 5.12 4.68
C LYS A 38 10.37 4.10 4.43
N ALA A 39 10.35 3.43 3.27
CA ALA A 39 11.38 2.47 2.89
C ALA A 39 12.75 3.13 2.70
N VAL A 40 12.81 4.32 2.08
CA VAL A 40 14.05 5.12 1.98
C VAL A 40 14.57 5.49 3.37
N ALA A 41 13.69 5.91 4.28
CA ALA A 41 14.09 6.25 5.64
C ALA A 41 14.66 5.04 6.41
N ALA A 42 13.99 3.89 6.34
CA ALA A 42 14.46 2.65 6.96
C ALA A 42 15.81 2.18 6.37
N ARG A 43 15.95 2.23 5.03
CA ARG A 43 17.22 1.94 4.35
C ARG A 43 18.34 2.86 4.82
N SER A 44 18.07 4.17 4.91
CA SER A 44 19.04 5.18 5.35
C SER A 44 19.46 5.00 6.82
N ALA A 45 18.55 4.45 7.64
CA ALA A 45 18.85 4.08 9.02
C ALA A 45 19.64 2.76 9.16
N GLY A 46 19.82 2.01 8.06
CA GLY A 46 20.47 0.70 8.07
C GLY A 46 19.58 -0.42 8.61
N ASP A 47 18.25 -0.24 8.59
CA ASP A 47 17.33 -1.26 9.07
C ASP A 47 17.42 -2.54 8.22
N PRO A 48 17.45 -3.73 8.85
CA PRO A 48 17.45 -4.98 8.10
C PRO A 48 16.12 -5.16 7.34
N VAL A 49 16.18 -5.81 6.18
CA VAL A 49 14.99 -6.16 5.39
C VAL A 49 14.25 -7.32 6.05
N THR A 50 13.38 -6.99 6.99
CA THR A 50 12.53 -7.95 7.72
C THR A 50 11.06 -7.75 7.40
N VAL A 51 10.24 -8.75 7.73
CA VAL A 51 8.77 -8.61 7.64
C VAL A 51 8.27 -7.43 8.45
N GLY A 52 8.86 -7.16 9.63
CA GLY A 52 8.49 -6.02 10.46
C GLY A 52 8.79 -4.68 9.79
N THR A 53 9.99 -4.54 9.20
CA THR A 53 10.40 -3.35 8.45
C THR A 53 9.46 -3.08 7.26
N LEU A 54 9.14 -4.13 6.50
CA LEU A 54 8.23 -4.04 5.35
C LEU A 54 6.81 -3.63 5.77
N LEU A 55 6.26 -4.25 6.82
CA LEU A 55 4.94 -3.88 7.35
C LEU A 55 4.92 -2.44 7.90
N GLY A 56 6.02 -1.99 8.51
CA GLY A 56 6.18 -0.60 8.97
C GLY A 56 6.10 0.43 7.84
N CYS A 57 6.43 0.03 6.60
CA CYS A 57 6.36 0.88 5.42
C CYS A 57 4.93 1.12 4.90
N LEU A 58 3.94 0.30 5.31
CA LEU A 58 2.57 0.45 4.84
C LEU A 58 1.95 1.80 5.27
N PRO A 59 1.04 2.37 4.46
CA PRO A 59 0.35 3.60 4.81
C PRO A 59 -0.60 3.36 5.99
N VAL A 60 -0.54 4.24 7.00
CA VAL A 60 -1.35 4.13 8.23
C VAL A 60 -2.48 5.19 8.27
N GLU A 61 -2.44 6.20 7.40
CA GLU A 61 -3.39 7.34 7.46
C GLU A 61 -4.23 7.52 6.21
N GLY A 62 -5.51 7.88 6.44
CA GLY A 62 -6.43 8.44 5.44
C GLY A 62 -7.77 7.71 5.35
N ASN A 63 -8.74 8.14 6.19
CA ASN A 63 -10.18 7.83 6.20
C ASN A 63 -10.57 6.37 6.47
N GLU A 64 -11.11 6.11 7.67
CA GLU A 64 -11.89 4.91 8.10
C GLU A 64 -11.23 3.51 7.95
N ASP A 65 -10.16 3.37 7.17
CA ASP A 65 -9.60 2.10 6.70
C ASP A 65 -8.14 1.86 7.08
N GLY A 66 -7.49 2.73 7.87
CA GLY A 66 -6.18 2.43 8.49
C GLY A 66 -6.17 1.12 9.32
N SER A 67 -7.37 0.61 9.61
CA SER A 67 -7.72 -0.75 10.03
C SER A 67 -6.98 -1.84 9.24
N TRP A 68 -6.94 -1.78 7.91
CA TRP A 68 -6.55 -2.95 7.12
C TRP A 68 -5.04 -3.24 7.19
N ALA A 69 -4.17 -2.24 7.26
CA ALA A 69 -2.71 -2.45 7.34
C ALA A 69 -2.33 -3.07 8.70
N ARG A 70 -3.01 -2.65 9.78
CA ARG A 70 -2.88 -3.25 11.11
C ARG A 70 -3.44 -4.68 11.11
N ALA A 71 -4.62 -4.89 10.55
CA ALA A 71 -5.22 -6.21 10.43
C ALA A 71 -4.36 -7.17 9.59
N LEU A 72 -3.74 -6.66 8.52
CA LEU A 72 -2.78 -7.41 7.73
C LEU A 72 -1.59 -7.83 8.59
N SER A 73 -1.02 -6.91 9.36
CA SER A 73 0.09 -7.23 10.25
C SER A 73 -0.28 -8.35 11.24
N VAL A 74 -1.48 -8.31 11.81
CA VAL A 74 -2.01 -9.39 12.66
C VAL A 74 -2.17 -10.70 11.87
N ALA A 75 -2.74 -10.66 10.67
CA ALA A 75 -2.93 -11.84 9.81
C ALA A 75 -1.58 -12.46 9.41
N VAL A 76 -0.57 -11.65 9.08
CA VAL A 76 0.79 -12.09 8.75
C VAL A 76 1.42 -12.82 9.93
N VAL A 77 1.31 -12.28 11.14
CA VAL A 77 1.84 -12.93 12.35
C VAL A 77 1.13 -14.25 12.61
N ARG A 78 -0.22 -14.28 12.54
CA ARG A 78 -1.01 -15.51 12.73
C ARG A 78 -0.70 -16.59 11.69
N ALA A 79 -0.51 -16.19 10.44
CA ALA A 79 -0.20 -17.11 9.34
C ALA A 79 1.27 -17.56 9.34
N GLY A 80 2.15 -16.91 10.12
CA GLY A 80 3.59 -17.20 10.14
C GLY A 80 4.30 -16.73 8.87
N GLY A 81 3.85 -15.61 8.29
CA GLY A 81 4.47 -14.97 7.12
C GLY A 81 3.46 -14.49 6.07
N PHE A 82 3.85 -13.48 5.30
CA PHE A 82 2.95 -12.83 4.32
C PHE A 82 2.50 -13.78 3.20
N GLY A 83 3.37 -14.66 2.71
CA GLY A 83 3.03 -15.61 1.65
C GLY A 83 1.93 -16.63 2.01
N LYS A 84 1.53 -16.69 3.29
CA LYS A 84 0.46 -17.55 3.80
C LYS A 84 -0.83 -16.78 4.11
N VAL A 85 -0.82 -15.45 3.97
CA VAL A 85 -2.01 -14.63 4.21
C VAL A 85 -3.00 -14.84 3.08
N THR A 86 -4.25 -15.14 3.45
CA THR A 86 -5.36 -15.31 2.52
C THR A 86 -6.45 -14.28 2.80
N ALA A 87 -7.35 -14.10 1.85
CA ALA A 87 -8.54 -13.28 2.07
C ALA A 87 -9.41 -13.83 3.22
N ALA A 88 -9.44 -15.14 3.44
CA ALA A 88 -10.15 -15.76 4.55
C ALA A 88 -9.54 -15.37 5.91
N SER A 89 -8.21 -15.47 6.05
CA SER A 89 -7.54 -15.03 7.29
C SER A 89 -7.71 -13.53 7.54
N MET A 90 -7.79 -12.72 6.49
CA MET A 90 -8.08 -11.29 6.62
C MET A 90 -9.53 -11.04 7.06
N ALA A 91 -10.49 -11.78 6.52
CA ALA A 91 -11.90 -11.69 6.92
C ALA A 91 -12.09 -12.10 8.38
N GLU A 92 -11.39 -13.13 8.85
CA GLU A 92 -11.39 -13.54 10.27
C GLU A 92 -10.87 -12.45 11.21
N VAL A 93 -9.89 -11.64 10.76
CA VAL A 93 -9.30 -10.56 11.58
C VAL A 93 -10.13 -9.28 11.54
N THR A 94 -10.75 -8.97 10.41
CA THR A 94 -11.42 -7.67 10.17
C THR A 94 -12.94 -7.72 10.24
N GLY A 95 -13.55 -8.88 10.01
CA GLY A 95 -14.99 -9.02 9.77
C GLY A 95 -15.46 -8.51 8.39
N TYR A 96 -14.55 -8.08 7.51
CA TYR A 96 -14.91 -7.59 6.19
C TYR A 96 -15.33 -8.71 5.22
N SER A 97 -15.99 -8.31 4.13
CA SER A 97 -16.34 -9.23 3.05
C SER A 97 -15.09 -9.85 2.43
N LEU A 98 -15.20 -11.10 1.96
CA LEU A 98 -14.09 -11.76 1.26
C LEU A 98 -13.59 -10.98 0.04
N ASN A 99 -14.49 -10.26 -0.66
CA ASN A 99 -14.10 -9.46 -1.81
C ASN A 99 -13.20 -8.28 -1.40
N THR A 100 -13.60 -7.54 -0.37
CA THR A 100 -12.80 -6.46 0.23
C THR A 100 -11.45 -6.99 0.71
N CYS A 101 -11.43 -8.13 1.41
CA CYS A 101 -10.20 -8.74 1.89
C CYS A 101 -9.27 -9.16 0.74
N ARG A 102 -9.79 -9.68 -0.38
CA ARG A 102 -8.97 -10.00 -1.57
C ARG A 102 -8.30 -8.75 -2.12
N GLN A 103 -9.05 -7.66 -2.25
CA GLN A 103 -8.51 -6.38 -2.72
C GLN A 103 -7.38 -5.90 -1.80
N TYR A 104 -7.57 -5.95 -0.48
CA TYR A 104 -6.53 -5.57 0.48
C TYR A 104 -5.30 -6.47 0.45
N VAL A 105 -5.44 -7.78 0.27
CA VAL A 105 -4.27 -8.68 0.15
C VAL A 105 -3.47 -8.37 -1.12
N VAL A 106 -4.15 -8.11 -2.24
CA VAL A 106 -3.49 -7.75 -3.51
C VAL A 106 -2.80 -6.40 -3.38
N GLU A 107 -3.48 -5.39 -2.83
CA GLU A 107 -2.91 -4.06 -2.60
C GLU A 107 -1.70 -4.14 -1.65
N ALA A 108 -1.82 -4.87 -0.55
CA ALA A 108 -0.73 -5.11 0.38
C ALA A 108 0.47 -5.74 -0.30
N HIS A 109 0.25 -6.78 -1.11
CA HIS A 109 1.33 -7.46 -1.80
C HIS A 109 2.10 -6.51 -2.70
N TRP A 110 1.38 -5.72 -3.50
CA TRP A 110 1.97 -4.71 -4.37
C TRP A 110 2.78 -3.68 -3.58
N LEU A 111 2.21 -3.08 -2.54
CA LEU A 111 2.92 -2.08 -1.73
C LEU A 111 4.15 -2.65 -1.02
N LEU A 112 4.10 -3.89 -0.55
CA LEU A 112 5.25 -4.56 0.08
C LEU A 112 6.35 -4.87 -0.94
N GLN A 113 6.01 -5.17 -2.20
CA GLN A 113 7.00 -5.31 -3.28
C GLN A 113 7.69 -3.98 -3.59
N VAL A 114 6.94 -2.88 -3.62
CA VAL A 114 7.52 -1.53 -3.76
C VAL A 114 8.47 -1.23 -2.60
N ALA A 115 8.05 -1.46 -1.35
CA ALA A 115 8.88 -1.26 -0.16
C ALA A 115 10.18 -2.08 -0.23
N ARG A 116 10.05 -3.36 -0.58
CA ARG A 116 11.18 -4.29 -0.71
C ARG A 116 12.17 -3.82 -1.76
N THR A 117 11.69 -3.42 -2.94
CA THR A 117 12.53 -2.93 -4.04
C THR A 117 13.36 -1.71 -3.61
N VAL A 118 12.75 -0.79 -2.85
CA VAL A 118 13.46 0.40 -2.34
C VAL A 118 14.47 0.02 -1.26
N LEU A 119 14.13 -0.88 -0.35
CA LEU A 119 15.02 -1.33 0.73
C LEU A 119 16.24 -2.12 0.20
N GLU A 120 16.03 -2.97 -0.80
CA GLU A 120 17.08 -3.78 -1.44
C GLU A 120 17.88 -3.01 -2.50
N GLY A 121 17.39 -1.83 -2.92
CA GLY A 121 18.06 -0.98 -3.90
C GLY A 121 19.45 -0.53 -3.42
N VAL A 122 20.45 -0.63 -4.29
CA VAL A 122 21.79 -0.10 -4.05
C VAL A 122 21.78 1.40 -4.33
N GLU A 123 22.36 2.22 -3.44
CA GLU A 123 22.63 3.63 -3.76
C GLU A 123 23.66 3.65 -4.87
N THR A 124 23.23 4.08 -6.05
CA THR A 124 24.20 4.60 -7.01
C THR A 124 24.55 6.01 -6.51
N ALA A 125 25.62 6.06 -5.72
CA ALA A 125 26.30 7.28 -5.34
C ALA A 125 26.90 7.99 -6.56
#